data_AF-A0A8J8WDJ4-F1
#
_entry.id   AF-A0A8J8WDJ4-F1
#
_cell.length_a   1.000
_cell.length_b   1.000
_cell.length_c   1.000
_cell.angle_alpha   90.00
_cell.angle_beta   90.00
_cell.angle_gamma   90.00
#
_symmetry.space_group_name_H-M   'P 1'
#
loop_
_entity.id
_entity.type
_entity.pdbx_description
1 polymer ?
#
loop_
_entity_poly.entity_id
_entity_poly.type
_entity_poly.pdbx_seq_one_letter_code
_entity_poly.pdbx_strand_id
1 'polypeptide(L)'
;MASKHMTGEDKARALTKIEQGVSVIRVAAEFHDSETVSGVVVVDSRSDTRHDGITLTIDGLVNIQLSPRSAGLLESIVSSSKPIPLVSHSAEIAKSGKLPAGQTEIPFELPLVPRSASKTLYETYHGIYITVHYCLRCDLKRSLLAKDVNKSQEFIVEYKVCTPTPL
;
A
#
# COMPACT_ATOMS: atom_id res chain seq x y z
N MET A 1 3.42 -35.54 9.96
CA MET A 1 4.17 -34.54 9.17
C MET A 1 3.89 -33.17 9.79
N ALA A 2 4.92 -32.51 10.33
CA ALA A 2 4.75 -31.26 11.07
C ALA A 2 4.61 -30.07 10.10
N SER A 3 3.44 -29.45 10.08
CA SER A 3 3.23 -28.16 9.41
C SER A 3 3.92 -27.08 10.25
N LYS A 4 5.08 -26.61 9.80
CA LYS A 4 5.79 -25.50 10.46
C LYS A 4 4.91 -24.25 10.37
N HIS A 5 4.43 -23.79 11.52
CA HIS A 5 3.91 -22.43 11.68
C HIS A 5 5.03 -21.45 11.32
N MET A 6 4.91 -20.78 10.17
CA MET A 6 5.75 -19.63 9.82
C MET A 6 5.26 -18.42 10.59
N THR A 7 6.15 -17.75 11.31
CA THR A 7 5.87 -16.48 12.01
C THR A 7 5.61 -15.36 10.99
N GLY A 8 5.00 -14.25 11.44
CA GLY A 8 4.76 -13.08 10.58
C GLY A 8 6.06 -12.52 9.95
N GLU A 9 7.18 -12.62 10.67
CA GLU A 9 8.52 -12.28 10.16
C GLU A 9 8.98 -13.23 9.05
N ASP A 10 8.71 -14.54 9.18
CA ASP A 10 9.04 -15.52 8.15
C ASP A 10 8.20 -15.35 6.87
N LYS A 11 6.95 -14.89 7.00
CA LYS A 11 6.11 -14.51 5.84
C LYS A 11 6.64 -13.26 5.14
N ALA A 12 7.04 -12.23 5.90
CA ALA A 12 7.66 -11.02 5.34
C ALA A 12 8.98 -11.34 4.61
N ARG A 13 9.74 -12.33 5.12
CA ARG A 13 11.00 -12.81 4.54
C ARG A 13 10.80 -13.74 3.33
N ALA A 14 9.66 -14.41 3.22
CA ALA A 14 9.34 -15.32 2.10
C ALA A 14 8.96 -14.58 0.80
N LEU A 15 8.59 -13.30 0.86
CA LEU A 15 8.26 -12.48 -0.32
C LEU A 15 9.52 -11.93 -1.06
N THR A 16 10.71 -12.27 -0.58
CA THR A 16 12.00 -11.80 -1.12
C THR A 16 12.52 -12.74 -2.20
N LYS A 17 12.06 -12.61 -3.45
CA LYS A 17 12.71 -13.26 -4.61
C LYS A 17 13.16 -12.24 -5.66
N ILE A 18 14.44 -11.87 -5.52
CA ILE A 18 15.48 -11.53 -6.52
C ILE A 18 15.06 -10.70 -7.76
N GLU A 19 15.14 -9.38 -7.61
CA GLU A 19 15.57 -8.44 -8.65
C GLU A 19 16.38 -7.32 -7.94
N GLN A 20 17.33 -6.67 -8.59
CA GLN A 20 18.20 -5.68 -7.92
C GLN A 20 17.40 -4.54 -7.26
N GLY A 21 17.50 -4.43 -5.93
CA GLY A 21 16.88 -3.34 -5.14
C GLY A 21 15.53 -3.72 -4.57
N VAL A 22 15.47 -4.78 -3.76
CA VAL A 22 14.23 -5.15 -3.08
C VAL A 22 14.00 -4.17 -1.94
N SER A 23 13.07 -3.24 -2.12
CA SER A 23 12.48 -2.48 -1.02
C SER A 23 11.41 -3.36 -0.36
N VAL A 24 11.64 -3.80 0.88
CA VAL A 24 10.61 -4.45 1.68
C VAL A 24 9.91 -3.37 2.49
N ILE A 25 8.60 -3.25 2.34
CA ILE A 25 7.80 -2.38 3.18
C ILE A 25 7.28 -3.23 4.33
N ARG A 26 7.63 -2.86 5.56
CA ARG A 26 7.02 -3.44 6.78
C ARG A 26 6.01 -2.43 7.32
N VAL A 27 4.75 -2.85 7.41
CA VAL A 27 3.62 -2.05 7.91
C VAL A 27 2.94 -2.85 9.02
N ALA A 28 2.34 -2.18 10.01
CA ALA A 28 1.38 -2.83 10.90
C ALA A 28 0.21 -3.44 10.08
N ALA A 29 -0.39 -4.52 10.57
CA ALA A 29 -1.31 -5.33 9.78
C ALA A 29 -2.74 -4.75 9.70
N GLU A 30 -3.14 -3.93 10.66
CA GLU A 30 -4.51 -3.47 10.85
C GLU A 30 -4.49 -1.98 11.22
N PHE A 31 -5.33 -1.18 10.55
CA PHE A 31 -5.51 0.24 10.80
C PHE A 31 -6.99 0.61 10.82
N HIS A 32 -7.31 1.67 11.53
CA HIS A 32 -8.63 2.30 11.54
C HIS A 32 -8.63 3.69 10.88
N ASP A 33 -9.82 4.21 10.59
CA ASP A 33 -9.97 5.58 10.06
C ASP A 33 -9.31 6.62 10.99
N SER A 34 -8.63 7.58 10.37
CA SER A 34 -7.92 8.69 10.99
C SER A 34 -6.70 8.28 11.82
N GLU A 35 -6.16 7.09 11.56
CA GLU A 35 -4.87 6.66 12.11
C GLU A 35 -3.69 7.04 11.20
N THR A 36 -2.50 6.97 11.78
CA THR A 36 -1.24 7.11 11.05
C THR A 36 -0.73 5.73 10.67
N VAL A 37 -0.52 5.49 9.38
CA VAL A 37 0.21 4.31 8.91
C VAL A 37 1.69 4.54 9.17
N SER A 38 2.25 3.76 10.09
CA SER A 38 3.67 3.78 10.42
C SER A 38 4.35 2.47 10.05
N GLY A 39 5.65 2.54 9.80
CA GLY A 39 6.41 1.37 9.40
C GLY A 39 7.84 1.71 9.01
N VAL A 40 8.49 0.75 8.35
CA VAL A 40 9.86 0.87 7.86
C VAL A 40 9.94 0.42 6.42
N VAL A 41 10.50 1.27 5.57
CA VAL A 41 10.97 0.87 4.23
C VAL A 41 12.40 0.37 4.37
N VAL A 42 12.62 -0.87 3.98
CA VAL A 42 13.91 -1.53 4.03
C VAL A 42 14.45 -1.65 2.62
N VAL A 43 15.53 -0.94 2.30
CA VAL A 43 16.21 -1.02 1.00
C VAL A 43 17.46 -1.89 1.14
N ASP A 44 17.49 -3.03 0.46
CA ASP A 44 18.67 -3.89 0.40
C ASP A 44 19.42 -3.71 -0.93
N SER A 45 20.66 -3.22 -0.84
CA SER A 45 21.50 -2.84 -1.98
C SER A 45 22.81 -3.63 -1.99
N ARG A 46 23.17 -4.24 -3.12
CA ARG A 46 24.46 -4.97 -3.23
C ARG A 46 25.68 -4.06 -3.28
N SER A 47 25.46 -2.80 -3.64
CA SER A 47 26.48 -1.76 -3.73
C SER A 47 25.85 -0.44 -3.35
N ASP A 48 26.70 0.53 -3.07
CA ASP A 48 26.30 1.92 -2.93
C ASP A 48 25.41 2.37 -4.10
N THR A 49 24.22 2.89 -3.79
CA THR A 49 23.17 3.20 -4.78
C THR A 49 22.79 4.67 -4.71
N ARG A 50 22.98 5.42 -5.81
CA ARG A 50 22.47 6.79 -5.94
C ARG A 50 21.00 6.79 -6.31
N HIS A 51 20.24 7.72 -5.73
CA HIS A 51 18.82 7.90 -6.00
C HIS A 51 18.44 9.38 -6.00
N ASP A 52 17.40 9.73 -6.74
CA ASP A 52 16.86 11.08 -6.90
C ASP A 52 15.65 11.33 -5.97
N GLY A 53 15.60 10.57 -4.88
CA GLY A 53 14.56 10.61 -3.86
C GLY A 53 13.82 9.28 -3.71
N ILE A 54 13.17 9.12 -2.56
CA ILE A 54 12.32 7.98 -2.24
C ILE A 54 10.99 8.54 -1.77
N THR A 55 9.92 8.15 -2.46
CA THR A 55 8.56 8.62 -2.19
C THR A 55 7.70 7.45 -1.77
N LEU A 56 6.87 7.66 -0.77
CA LEU A 56 5.90 6.69 -0.29
C LEU A 56 4.49 7.27 -0.52
N THR A 57 3.59 6.46 -1.06
CA THR A 57 2.23 6.85 -1.38
C THR A 57 1.23 5.85 -0.80
N ILE A 58 0.28 6.31 -0.01
CA ILE A 58 -0.92 5.55 0.37
C ILE A 58 -1.97 5.82 -0.68
N ASP A 59 -2.50 4.77 -1.30
CA ASP A 59 -3.66 4.83 -2.18
C ASP A 59 -4.76 3.90 -1.66
N GLY A 60 -6.00 4.39 -1.67
CA GLY A 60 -7.20 3.59 -1.36
C GLY A 60 -8.22 3.78 -2.45
N LEU A 61 -8.76 2.69 -2.99
CA LEU A 61 -9.62 2.70 -4.17
C LEU A 61 -10.85 1.82 -3.94
N VAL A 62 -12.00 2.28 -4.44
CA VAL A 62 -13.20 1.46 -4.61
C VAL A 62 -13.41 1.15 -6.08
N ASN A 63 -13.46 -0.14 -6.40
CA ASN A 63 -13.83 -0.64 -7.71
C ASN A 63 -15.26 -1.21 -7.64
N ILE A 64 -16.09 -0.85 -8.61
CA ILE A 64 -17.47 -1.34 -8.71
C ILE A 64 -17.63 -1.98 -10.09
N GLN A 65 -18.01 -3.25 -10.12
CA GLN A 65 -18.32 -4.00 -11.34
C GLN A 65 -19.81 -4.32 -11.37
N LEU A 66 -20.46 -4.11 -12.50
CA LEU A 66 -21.88 -4.45 -12.70
C LEU A 66 -22.03 -5.91 -13.17
N SER A 67 -23.13 -6.55 -12.78
CA SER A 67 -23.39 -7.93 -13.20
C SER A 67 -23.70 -8.02 -14.71
N PRO A 68 -23.32 -9.11 -15.39
CA PRO A 68 -23.65 -9.32 -16.81
C PRO A 68 -25.16 -9.39 -17.09
N ARG A 69 -26.00 -9.73 -16.10
CA ARG A 69 -27.47 -9.78 -16.26
C ARG A 69 -28.10 -8.39 -16.49
N SER A 70 -27.38 -7.33 -16.12
CA SER A 70 -27.77 -5.93 -16.32
C SER A 70 -27.09 -5.28 -17.55
N ALA A 71 -26.25 -6.02 -18.28
CA ALA A 71 -25.40 -5.46 -19.34
C ALA A 71 -26.18 -4.98 -20.58
N GLY A 72 -27.41 -5.44 -20.81
CA GLY A 72 -28.19 -5.09 -22.01
C GLY A 72 -28.92 -3.74 -21.99
N LEU A 73 -29.00 -3.03 -20.85
CA LEU A 73 -29.70 -1.74 -20.75
C LEU A 73 -28.78 -0.56 -20.36
N LEU A 74 -27.56 -0.83 -19.87
CA LEU A 74 -26.63 0.16 -19.32
C LEU A 74 -25.21 0.07 -19.91
N GLU A 75 -25.06 -0.56 -21.07
CA GLU A 75 -23.78 -0.86 -21.73
C GLU A 75 -22.88 0.38 -21.96
N SER A 76 -23.48 1.57 -22.17
CA SER A 76 -22.75 2.83 -22.38
C SER A 76 -22.19 3.48 -21.11
N ILE A 77 -22.65 3.05 -19.93
CA ILE A 77 -22.14 3.53 -18.62
C ILE A 77 -21.06 2.56 -18.10
N VAL A 78 -21.19 1.27 -18.41
CA VAL A 78 -20.42 0.15 -17.84
C VAL A 78 -18.94 0.16 -18.24
N SER A 79 -18.58 0.62 -19.43
CA SER A 79 -17.18 0.61 -19.90
C SER A 79 -16.28 1.68 -19.24
N SER A 80 -16.84 2.53 -18.37
CA SER A 80 -16.17 3.76 -17.92
C SER A 80 -16.03 3.92 -16.40
N SER A 81 -16.46 2.95 -15.58
CA SER A 81 -16.40 3.09 -14.12
C SER A 81 -14.95 3.02 -13.62
N LYS A 82 -14.28 4.18 -13.67
CA LYS A 82 -12.94 4.35 -13.13
C LYS A 82 -12.96 4.06 -11.63
N PRO A 83 -11.91 3.44 -11.07
CA PRO A 83 -11.76 3.28 -9.62
C PRO A 83 -12.01 4.62 -8.92
N ILE A 84 -12.81 4.60 -7.85
CA ILE A 84 -13.12 5.80 -7.06
C ILE A 84 -12.05 5.93 -5.97
N PRO A 85 -11.22 6.98 -5.97
CA PRO A 85 -10.21 7.17 -4.94
C PRO A 85 -10.82 7.62 -3.62
N LEU A 86 -10.47 6.90 -2.55
CA LEU A 86 -10.82 7.20 -1.16
C LEU A 86 -9.74 8.04 -0.49
N VAL A 87 -8.49 7.65 -0.68
CA VAL A 87 -7.29 8.30 -0.13
C VAL A 87 -6.18 8.27 -1.18
N SER A 88 -5.37 9.32 -1.20
CA SER A 88 -4.13 9.37 -1.96
C SER A 88 -3.22 10.39 -1.30
N HIS A 89 -2.32 9.91 -0.45
CA HIS A 89 -1.35 10.74 0.27
C HIS A 89 0.06 10.31 -0.10
N SER A 90 0.91 11.26 -0.41
CA SER A 90 2.29 11.00 -0.80
C SER A 90 3.24 11.83 0.05
N ALA A 91 4.34 11.22 0.48
CA ALA A 91 5.42 11.90 1.17
C ALA A 91 6.78 11.46 0.64
N GLU A 92 7.71 12.41 0.56
CA GLU A 92 9.11 12.11 0.39
C GLU A 92 9.66 11.59 1.72
N ILE A 93 10.11 10.33 1.74
CA ILE A 93 10.68 9.67 2.92
C ILE A 93 12.22 9.70 2.92
N ALA A 94 12.83 10.00 1.77
CA ALA A 94 14.25 10.32 1.68
C ALA A 94 14.53 11.26 0.50
N LYS A 95 15.33 12.30 0.72
CA LYS A 95 15.81 13.21 -0.31
C LYS A 95 16.77 12.52 -1.27
N SER A 96 17.04 13.14 -2.42
CA SER A 96 18.10 12.69 -3.33
C SER A 96 19.42 12.47 -2.58
N GLY A 97 20.08 11.34 -2.85
CA GLY A 97 21.22 10.94 -2.05
C GLY A 97 21.85 9.64 -2.52
N LYS A 98 22.57 9.02 -1.59
CA LYS A 98 23.30 7.78 -1.80
C LYS A 98 23.03 6.85 -0.62
N LEU A 99 22.49 5.68 -0.90
CA LEU A 99 22.34 4.60 0.07
C LEU A 99 23.60 3.74 0.08
N PRO A 100 24.11 3.32 1.25
CA PRO A 100 25.24 2.41 1.34
C PRO A 100 24.87 1.00 0.83
N ALA A 101 25.89 0.22 0.46
CA ALA A 101 25.74 -1.22 0.30
C ALA A 101 25.23 -1.87 1.61
N GLY A 102 24.41 -2.90 1.47
CA GLY A 102 23.70 -3.58 2.55
C GLY A 102 22.28 -3.06 2.73
N GLN A 103 21.77 -3.22 3.96
CA GLN A 103 20.41 -2.88 4.33
C GLN A 103 20.36 -1.45 4.87
N THR A 104 19.46 -0.64 4.33
CA THR A 104 19.09 0.67 4.88
C THR A 104 17.63 0.65 5.31
N GLU A 105 17.35 1.12 6.52
CA GLU A 105 16.01 1.23 7.07
C GLU A 105 15.57 2.69 7.11
N ILE A 106 14.40 2.99 6.56
CA ILE A 106 13.83 4.33 6.47
C ILE A 106 12.46 4.28 7.16
N PRO A 107 12.35 4.77 8.41
CA PRO A 107 11.07 4.85 9.09
C PRO A 107 10.16 5.86 8.40
N PHE A 108 8.86 5.61 8.42
CA PHE A 108 7.87 6.52 7.86
C PHE A 108 6.60 6.56 8.71
N GLU A 109 5.89 7.67 8.55
CA GLU A 109 4.54 7.89 9.06
C GLU A 109 3.74 8.63 7.99
N LEU A 110 2.56 8.11 7.66
CA LEU A 110 1.66 8.70 6.66
C LEU A 110 0.22 8.70 7.18
N PRO A 111 -0.54 9.78 7.00
CA PRO A 111 -1.91 9.85 7.47
C PRO A 111 -2.84 8.96 6.63
N LEU A 112 -3.66 8.14 7.28
CA LEU A 112 -4.76 7.40 6.65
C LEU A 112 -6.05 8.21 6.78
N VAL A 113 -6.10 9.35 6.08
CA VAL A 113 -7.25 10.26 6.11
C VAL A 113 -7.92 10.34 4.74
N PRO A 114 -9.27 10.37 4.67
CA PRO A 114 -10.00 10.55 3.42
C PRO A 114 -9.51 11.78 2.64
N ARG A 115 -9.58 11.71 1.31
CA ARG A 115 -9.23 12.84 0.42
C ARG A 115 -10.05 14.10 0.68
N SER A 116 -11.26 13.95 1.22
CA SER A 116 -12.15 15.07 1.56
C SER A 116 -12.85 14.79 2.88
N ALA A 117 -13.04 15.83 3.70
CA ALA A 117 -13.68 15.74 5.01
C ALA A 117 -15.13 15.21 4.99
N SER A 118 -15.79 15.21 3.83
CA SER A 118 -17.15 14.66 3.65
C SER A 118 -17.18 13.18 3.26
N LYS A 119 -16.03 12.50 3.21
CA LYS A 119 -15.89 11.08 2.88
C LYS A 119 -15.34 10.33 4.07
N THR A 120 -15.64 9.04 4.13
CA THR A 120 -15.16 8.09 5.13
C THR A 120 -14.32 7.03 4.44
N LEU A 121 -13.37 6.44 5.15
CA LEU A 121 -12.68 5.24 4.67
C LEU A 121 -13.54 4.01 4.95
N TYR A 122 -13.52 3.04 4.05
CA TYR A 122 -14.28 1.80 4.21
C TYR A 122 -13.34 0.69 4.65
N GLU A 123 -13.89 -0.34 5.30
CA GLU A 123 -13.13 -1.56 5.53
C GLU A 123 -12.65 -2.17 4.21
N THR A 124 -11.51 -2.86 4.26
CA THR A 124 -10.99 -3.58 3.10
C THR A 124 -11.93 -4.73 2.77
N TYR A 125 -12.31 -4.84 1.50
CA TYR A 125 -13.33 -5.80 1.06
C TYR A 125 -13.03 -6.29 -0.35
N HIS A 126 -13.04 -7.61 -0.54
CA HIS A 126 -12.79 -8.25 -1.84
C HIS A 126 -14.00 -9.08 -2.28
N GLY A 127 -15.04 -8.40 -2.78
CA GLY A 127 -16.20 -9.03 -3.39
C GLY A 127 -16.11 -9.11 -4.91
N ILE A 128 -17.05 -9.84 -5.50
CA ILE A 128 -17.17 -10.02 -6.95
C ILE A 128 -17.55 -8.70 -7.66
N TYR A 129 -18.46 -7.93 -7.05
CA TYR A 129 -18.99 -6.69 -7.64
C TYR A 129 -18.42 -5.42 -7.03
N ILE A 130 -17.83 -5.50 -5.83
CA ILE A 130 -17.24 -4.37 -5.14
C ILE A 130 -15.91 -4.81 -4.56
N THR A 131 -14.87 -4.03 -4.79
CA THR A 131 -13.57 -4.21 -4.14
C THR A 131 -13.12 -2.89 -3.53
N VAL A 132 -12.87 -2.89 -2.23
CA VAL A 132 -12.21 -1.81 -1.51
C VAL A 132 -10.79 -2.28 -1.19
N HIS A 133 -9.79 -1.57 -1.71
CA HIS A 133 -8.39 -1.98 -1.60
C HIS A 133 -7.53 -0.79 -1.18
N TYR A 134 -6.61 -1.02 -0.25
CA TYR A 134 -5.64 -0.04 0.24
C TYR A 134 -4.22 -0.53 0.04
N CYS A 135 -3.34 0.32 -0.46
CA CYS A 135 -1.97 -0.05 -0.78
C CYS A 135 -0.99 1.07 -0.47
N LEU A 136 0.16 0.67 0.05
CA LEU A 136 1.34 1.50 0.21
C LEU A 136 2.31 1.25 -0.95
N ARG A 137 2.66 2.31 -1.68
CA ARG A 137 3.54 2.26 -2.84
C ARG A 137 4.80 3.07 -2.56
N CYS A 138 5.95 2.42 -2.59
CA CYS A 138 7.27 3.02 -2.48
C CYS A 138 7.91 3.14 -3.87
N ASP A 139 8.26 4.36 -4.25
CA ASP A 139 8.98 4.71 -5.47
C ASP A 139 10.39 5.20 -5.10
N LEU A 140 11.42 4.43 -5.46
CA LEU A 140 12.82 4.85 -5.41
C LEU A 140 13.24 5.24 -6.83
N LYS A 141 13.40 6.55 -7.02
CA LYS A 141 13.84 7.11 -8.31
C LYS A 141 15.34 6.95 -8.46
N ARG A 142 15.79 6.32 -9.54
CA ARG A 142 17.23 6.15 -9.84
C ARG A 142 17.69 7.17 -10.88
N SER A 143 18.99 7.46 -10.86
CA SER A 143 19.57 8.46 -11.76
C SER A 143 19.65 7.96 -13.22
N LEU A 144 19.15 8.80 -14.14
CA LEU A 144 19.34 8.91 -15.61
C LEU A 144 19.24 7.66 -16.51
N LEU A 145 19.83 6.52 -16.13
CA LEU A 145 19.89 5.30 -16.95
C LEU A 145 19.42 4.03 -16.22
N ALA A 146 19.32 4.09 -14.90
CA ALA A 146 18.85 2.96 -14.12
C ALA A 146 17.32 3.00 -13.99
N LYS A 147 16.68 1.84 -14.12
CA LYS A 147 15.24 1.70 -13.93
C LYS A 147 14.86 2.02 -12.49
N ASP A 148 13.85 2.88 -12.31
CA ASP A 148 13.24 3.14 -11.02
C ASP A 148 12.75 1.84 -10.37
N VAL A 149 12.83 1.80 -9.04
CA VAL A 149 12.29 0.69 -8.27
C VAL A 149 10.96 1.11 -7.69
N ASN A 150 9.93 0.34 -7.99
CA ASN A 150 8.63 0.47 -7.38
C ASN A 150 8.32 -0.78 -6.56
N LYS A 151 7.78 -0.61 -5.35
CA LYS A 151 7.17 -1.69 -4.59
C LYS A 151 5.84 -1.25 -4.02
N SER A 152 4.85 -2.11 -4.16
CA SER A 152 3.52 -1.95 -3.58
C SER A 152 3.26 -3.04 -2.55
N GLN A 153 2.62 -2.67 -1.44
CA GLN A 153 2.19 -3.56 -0.38
C GLN A 153 0.76 -3.20 0.02
N GLU A 154 -0.16 -4.16 -0.13
CA GLU A 154 -1.52 -4.05 0.39
C GLU A 154 -1.52 -4.11 1.93
N PHE A 155 -2.42 -3.35 2.55
CA PHE A 155 -2.68 -3.41 3.99
C PHE A 155 -4.19 -3.35 4.24
N ILE A 156 -4.61 -3.84 5.41
CA ILE A 156 -6.03 -3.98 5.76
C ILE A 156 -6.45 -2.78 6.61
N VAL A 157 -7.60 -2.22 6.24
CA VAL A 157 -8.33 -1.20 7.00
C VAL A 157 -9.60 -1.86 7.57
N GLU A 158 -9.85 -1.67 8.86
CA GLU A 158 -11.03 -2.19 9.56
C GLU A 158 -11.80 -1.04 10.22
N TYR A 159 -13.11 -1.23 10.44
CA TYR A 159 -13.89 -0.29 11.23
C TYR A 159 -13.54 -0.39 12.71
N LYS A 160 -13.52 0.74 13.42
CA LYS A 160 -13.39 0.72 14.88
C LYS A 160 -14.59 -0.01 15.48
N VAL A 161 -14.33 -1.03 16.29
CA VAL A 161 -15.37 -1.64 17.12
C VAL A 161 -15.81 -0.60 18.14
N CYS A 162 -17.01 -0.04 17.96
CA CYS A 162 -17.61 0.81 18.98
C CYS A 162 -18.07 -0.10 20.12
N THR A 163 -17.30 -0.16 21.22
CA THR A 163 -17.78 -0.80 22.44
C THR A 163 -18.96 0.00 22.96
N PRO A 164 -20.17 -0.59 23.10
CA PRO A 164 -21.30 0.12 23.67
C PRO A 164 -20.94 0.55 25.09
N THR A 165 -21.10 1.84 25.39
CA THR A 165 -20.94 2.36 26.76
C THR A 165 -21.93 1.60 27.66
N PRO A 166 -21.46 0.93 28.73
CA PRO A 166 -22.40 0.36 29.69
C PRO A 166 -23.26 1.48 30.28
N LEU A 167 -24.57 1.28 30.27
CA LEU A 167 -25.58 2.18 30.85
C LEU A 167 -25.37 2.36 32.35
#